data_AF-A0A8K0Q918-F1
#
_entry.id   AF-A0A8K0Q918-F1
#
_cell.length_a   1.000
_cell.length_b   1.000
_cell.length_c   1.000
_cell.angle_alpha   90.00
_cell.angle_beta   90.00
_cell.angle_gamma   90.00
#
_symmetry.space_group_name_H-M   'P 1'
#
loop_
_entity.id
_entity.type
_entity.pdbx_description
1 polymer ?
#
loop_
_entity_poly.entity_id
_entity_poly.type
_entity_poly.pdbx_seq_one_letter_code
_entity_poly.pdbx_strand_id
1 'polypeptide(L)'
;MEDAVSPSEETSKAFFEKGFLAWSRLRAPVSEKPSLPADCLEQVENAFPDHPAFPRQLLVEYSGGSLFANGVSTWDTKTEASSSCLLPSFQLPFRIPVSVSKPTPICVSRDPEPCVPNMCKKDDNHIMILVLAWAYVLSARWAELIPGTKPLEYTSSRAKGLDCIDLLSGQQHVPISVDLGTVGRDAARWWASVLAPQEGWLAAIHAPRQELRSPWSVRLPKPPIFFLSGHLRPSEAPSASSFSPAASFAVAMRYLLEYTTLHGIEDQSRMALATALLLPLANLRDGESRCRLLAFFTTRNYETLCGLGMKPDMEFRHPS
;
A
#
# COMPACT_ATOMS: atom_id res chain seq x y z
N MET A 1 -47.92 4.47 -10.83
CA MET A 1 -46.95 4.94 -11.85
C MET A 1 -45.60 4.60 -11.26
N GLU A 2 -45.01 3.47 -11.69
CA GLU A 2 -43.71 3.03 -11.21
C GLU A 2 -42.63 3.98 -11.74
N ASP A 3 -41.73 4.38 -10.83
CA ASP A 3 -40.63 5.28 -11.09
C ASP A 3 -39.60 4.59 -11.98
N ALA A 4 -39.33 5.14 -13.17
CA ALA A 4 -38.52 4.51 -14.22
C ALA A 4 -37.04 4.25 -13.83
N VAL A 5 -36.61 4.77 -12.68
CA VAL A 5 -35.23 4.69 -12.18
C VAL A 5 -35.12 3.73 -10.99
N SER A 6 -36.23 3.38 -10.34
CA SER A 6 -36.25 2.63 -9.08
C SER A 6 -36.89 1.26 -9.31
N PRO A 7 -36.12 0.14 -9.35
CA PRO A 7 -36.71 -1.18 -9.50
C PRO A 7 -37.68 -1.45 -8.34
N SER A 8 -38.80 -2.11 -8.63
CA SER A 8 -39.80 -2.47 -7.62
C SER A 8 -39.15 -3.29 -6.50
N GLU A 9 -39.74 -3.26 -5.30
CA GLU A 9 -39.21 -3.95 -4.12
C GLU A 9 -39.01 -5.46 -4.37
N GLU A 10 -39.94 -6.06 -5.10
CA GLU A 10 -39.90 -7.47 -5.52
C GLU A 10 -38.73 -7.74 -6.48
N THR A 11 -38.51 -6.84 -7.43
CA THR A 11 -37.40 -6.92 -8.39
C THR A 11 -36.05 -6.79 -7.68
N SER A 12 -35.94 -5.83 -6.76
CA SER A 12 -34.74 -5.62 -5.94
C SER A 12 -34.43 -6.83 -5.07
N LYS A 13 -35.46 -7.44 -4.45
CA LYS A 13 -35.32 -8.66 -3.65
C LYS A 13 -34.87 -9.84 -4.49
N ALA A 14 -35.42 -10.02 -5.68
CA ALA A 14 -35.02 -11.08 -6.61
C ALA A 14 -33.56 -10.91 -7.08
N PHE A 15 -33.12 -9.67 -7.35
CA PHE A 15 -31.73 -9.38 -7.68
C PHE A 15 -30.79 -9.68 -6.50
N PHE A 16 -31.17 -9.29 -5.29
CA PHE A 16 -30.40 -9.57 -4.09
C PHE A 16 -30.27 -11.08 -3.85
N GLU A 17 -31.37 -11.82 -3.92
CA GLU A 17 -31.39 -13.28 -3.73
C GLU A 17 -30.54 -14.00 -4.78
N LYS A 18 -30.65 -13.59 -6.05
CA LYS A 18 -29.81 -14.12 -7.14
C LYS A 18 -28.33 -13.84 -6.91
N GLY A 19 -27.98 -12.62 -6.48
CA GLY A 19 -26.63 -12.25 -6.14
C GLY A 19 -26.10 -13.06 -4.96
N PHE A 20 -26.88 -13.14 -3.87
CA PHE A 20 -26.53 -13.91 -2.68
C PHE A 20 -26.30 -15.39 -2.99
N LEU A 21 -27.17 -16.01 -3.78
CA LEU A 21 -27.03 -17.41 -4.22
C LEU A 21 -25.80 -17.61 -5.11
N ALA A 22 -25.49 -16.67 -6.00
CA ALA A 22 -24.29 -16.74 -6.83
C ALA A 22 -23.01 -16.65 -5.97
N TRP A 23 -22.91 -15.65 -5.10
CA TRP A 23 -21.75 -15.44 -4.24
C TRP A 23 -21.57 -16.58 -3.21
N SER A 24 -22.66 -17.10 -2.65
CA SER A 24 -22.60 -18.23 -1.71
C SER A 24 -22.18 -19.55 -2.38
N ARG A 25 -22.62 -19.81 -3.62
CA ARG A 25 -22.15 -20.97 -4.41
C ARG A 25 -20.67 -20.88 -4.75
N LEU A 26 -20.16 -19.68 -5.03
CA LEU A 26 -18.73 -19.46 -5.29
C LEU A 26 -17.87 -19.58 -4.03
N ARG A 27 -18.45 -19.35 -2.84
CA ARG A 27 -17.72 -19.42 -1.56
C ARG A 27 -17.21 -20.82 -1.22
N ALA A 28 -18.01 -21.86 -1.46
CA ALA A 28 -17.65 -23.25 -1.13
C ALA A 28 -16.36 -23.73 -1.81
N PRO A 29 -16.20 -23.63 -3.15
CA PRO A 29 -14.96 -24.03 -3.82
C PRO A 29 -13.76 -23.13 -3.49
N VAL A 30 -13.98 -21.85 -3.18
CA VAL A 30 -12.90 -20.90 -2.80
C VAL A 30 -12.35 -21.19 -1.41
N SER A 31 -13.16 -21.70 -0.47
CA SER A 31 -12.69 -22.11 0.86
C SER A 31 -11.74 -23.32 0.82
N GLU A 32 -11.86 -24.19 -0.19
CA GLU A 32 -10.99 -25.37 -0.35
C GLU A 32 -9.67 -25.04 -1.07
N LYS A 33 -9.63 -23.96 -1.87
CA LYS A 33 -8.44 -23.45 -2.55
C LYS A 33 -8.32 -21.93 -2.33
N PRO A 34 -7.74 -21.48 -1.21
CA PRO A 34 -7.64 -20.06 -0.88
C PRO A 34 -6.65 -19.27 -1.73
N SER A 35 -5.92 -19.91 -2.66
CA SER A 35 -5.01 -19.22 -3.56
C SER A 35 -5.77 -18.63 -4.75
N LEU A 36 -5.53 -17.34 -5.03
CA LEU A 36 -5.95 -16.70 -6.29
C LEU A 36 -5.49 -17.56 -7.48
N PRO A 37 -6.37 -17.86 -8.45
CA PRO A 37 -5.95 -18.50 -9.70
C PRO A 37 -4.91 -17.62 -10.38
N ALA A 38 -3.73 -18.17 -10.67
CA ALA A 38 -2.64 -17.43 -11.32
C ALA A 38 -3.11 -16.77 -12.63
N ASP A 39 -3.95 -17.48 -13.38
CA ASP A 39 -4.57 -17.05 -14.64
C ASP A 39 -5.33 -15.72 -14.54
N CYS A 40 -5.92 -15.40 -13.37
CA CYS A 40 -6.66 -14.14 -13.17
C CYS A 40 -5.75 -12.92 -13.15
N LEU A 41 -4.46 -13.08 -12.80
CA LEU A 41 -3.50 -11.98 -12.71
C LEU A 41 -2.64 -11.87 -13.97
N GLU A 42 -2.36 -12.99 -14.64
CA GLU A 42 -1.62 -13.02 -15.91
C GLU A 42 -2.32 -12.22 -17.02
N GLN A 43 -3.65 -12.17 -16.99
CA GLN A 43 -4.43 -11.41 -17.97
C GLN A 43 -4.51 -9.91 -17.65
N VAL A 44 -4.24 -9.48 -16.40
CA VAL A 44 -4.39 -8.08 -15.99
C VAL A 44 -3.36 -7.19 -16.67
N GLU A 45 -2.13 -7.68 -16.88
CA GLU A 45 -1.07 -6.92 -17.56
C GLU A 45 -1.46 -6.51 -18.99
N ASN A 46 -2.32 -7.31 -19.64
CA ASN A 46 -2.82 -7.05 -20.98
C ASN A 46 -4.29 -6.58 -21.01
N ALA A 47 -4.97 -6.54 -19.86
CA ALA A 47 -6.39 -6.20 -19.80
C ALA A 47 -6.67 -4.74 -20.18
N PHE A 48 -5.67 -3.86 -20.02
CA PHE A 48 -5.81 -2.43 -20.24
C PHE A 48 -4.52 -1.84 -20.86
N PRO A 49 -4.27 -2.07 -22.16
CA PRO A 49 -3.05 -1.59 -22.82
C PRO A 49 -2.90 -0.05 -22.78
N ASP A 50 -4.02 0.69 -22.73
CA ASP A 50 -4.06 2.15 -22.73
C ASP A 50 -4.49 2.72 -21.37
N HIS A 51 -3.76 2.39 -20.31
CA HIS A 51 -4.00 3.02 -19.02
C HIS A 51 -3.78 4.54 -19.09
N PRO A 52 -4.74 5.37 -18.65
CA PRO A 52 -4.54 6.81 -18.61
C PRO A 52 -3.39 7.16 -17.67
N ALA A 53 -2.37 7.83 -18.22
CA ALA A 53 -1.18 8.27 -17.49
C ALA A 53 -1.09 9.79 -17.46
N PHE A 54 -0.46 10.34 -16.41
CA PHE A 54 -0.18 11.77 -16.38
C PHE A 54 0.84 12.15 -17.48
N PRO A 55 0.59 13.24 -18.23
CA PRO A 55 1.58 13.77 -19.16
C PRO A 55 2.82 14.28 -18.41
N ARG A 56 3.98 14.29 -19.08
CA ARG A 56 5.26 14.74 -18.50
C ARG A 56 5.28 16.22 -18.09
N GLN A 57 4.33 17.02 -18.57
CA GLN A 57 4.19 18.45 -18.28
C GLN A 57 2.83 18.72 -17.64
N LEU A 58 2.59 18.08 -16.49
CA LEU A 58 1.32 18.22 -15.80
C LEU A 58 1.14 19.65 -15.28
N LEU A 59 0.11 20.34 -15.76
CA LEU A 59 -0.27 21.64 -15.22
C LEU A 59 -0.98 21.43 -13.89
N VAL A 60 -0.39 21.96 -12.83
CA VAL A 60 -0.92 21.88 -11.47
C VAL A 60 -1.39 23.25 -11.00
N GLU A 61 -2.55 23.27 -10.35
CA GLU A 61 -3.17 24.47 -9.80
C GLU A 61 -3.21 24.38 -8.27
N TYR A 62 -2.81 25.44 -7.59
CA TYR A 62 -2.94 25.53 -6.13
C TYR A 62 -4.30 26.13 -5.74
N SER A 63 -5.09 25.37 -5.01
CA SER A 63 -6.41 25.79 -4.53
C SER A 63 -6.70 25.16 -3.18
N GLY A 64 -7.35 25.88 -2.27
CA GLY A 64 -7.85 25.30 -1.01
C GLY A 64 -6.80 24.55 -0.16
N GLY A 65 -5.52 24.92 -0.23
CA GLY A 65 -4.46 24.26 0.53
C GLY A 65 -3.88 22.98 -0.10
N SER A 66 -4.28 22.61 -1.32
CA SER A 66 -3.76 21.45 -2.06
C SER A 66 -3.45 21.79 -3.52
N LEU A 67 -2.60 20.99 -4.16
CA LEU A 67 -2.38 21.02 -5.59
C LEU A 67 -3.34 20.07 -6.29
N PHE A 68 -3.86 20.52 -7.42
CA PHE A 68 -4.78 19.77 -8.25
C PHE A 68 -4.26 19.65 -9.67
N ALA A 69 -4.42 18.46 -10.24
CA ALA A 69 -4.32 18.22 -11.66
C ALA A 69 -5.73 18.27 -12.27
N ASN A 70 -5.89 19.10 -13.28
CA ASN A 70 -7.14 19.22 -14.02
C ASN A 70 -7.02 18.43 -15.32
N GLY A 71 -8.07 17.69 -15.68
CA GLY A 71 -8.12 16.91 -16.90
C GLY A 71 -9.54 16.81 -17.44
N VAL A 72 -9.66 16.28 -18.64
CA VAL A 72 -10.95 16.01 -19.28
C VAL A 72 -10.93 14.59 -19.79
N SER A 73 -11.91 13.79 -19.36
CA SER A 73 -12.13 12.45 -19.91
C SER A 73 -13.12 12.56 -21.06
N THR A 74 -12.79 11.96 -22.19
CA THR A 74 -13.67 11.91 -23.36
C THR A 74 -14.27 10.52 -23.43
N TRP A 75 -15.60 10.44 -23.42
CA TRP A 75 -16.35 9.21 -23.53
C TRP A 75 -16.93 9.17 -24.93
N ASP A 76 -16.39 8.30 -25.77
CA ASP A 76 -16.91 8.05 -27.11
C ASP A 76 -17.61 6.69 -27.13
N THR A 77 -18.82 6.69 -27.69
CA THR A 77 -19.72 5.54 -27.83
C THR A 77 -19.73 5.03 -29.26
N LYS A 78 -19.04 5.71 -30.19
CA LYS A 78 -18.88 5.31 -31.59
C LYS A 78 -17.71 4.35 -31.75
N THR A 79 -17.79 3.17 -31.16
CA THR A 79 -16.92 2.07 -31.54
C THR A 79 -17.49 1.40 -32.79
N GLU A 80 -16.66 1.15 -33.81
CA GLU A 80 -17.06 0.55 -35.10
C GLU A 80 -17.79 -0.81 -34.95
N ALA A 81 -17.70 -1.45 -33.77
CA ALA A 81 -18.28 -2.76 -33.49
C ALA A 81 -19.76 -2.76 -33.06
N SER A 82 -20.35 -1.63 -32.67
CA SER A 82 -21.73 -1.60 -32.15
C SER A 82 -22.50 -0.36 -32.60
N SER A 83 -23.07 -0.44 -33.80
CA SER A 83 -23.93 0.57 -34.42
C SER A 83 -25.27 0.81 -33.71
N SER A 84 -25.48 0.25 -32.51
CA SER A 84 -26.71 0.34 -31.72
C SER A 84 -26.60 1.24 -30.48
N CYS A 85 -25.40 1.72 -30.13
CA CYS A 85 -25.24 2.61 -28.98
C CYS A 85 -25.55 4.07 -29.38
N LEU A 86 -26.75 4.55 -29.05
CA LEU A 86 -27.24 5.90 -29.36
C LEU A 86 -26.80 6.98 -28.35
N LEU A 87 -25.98 6.63 -27.35
CA LEU A 87 -25.51 7.59 -26.35
C LEU A 87 -24.60 8.63 -27.03
N PRO A 88 -24.79 9.93 -26.80
CA PRO A 88 -23.89 10.94 -27.36
C PRO A 88 -22.51 10.85 -26.70
N SER A 89 -21.46 11.13 -27.47
CA SER A 89 -20.14 11.35 -26.90
C SER A 89 -20.17 12.55 -25.96
N PHE A 90 -19.55 12.44 -24.80
CA PHE A 90 -19.48 13.56 -23.85
C PHE A 90 -18.09 13.69 -23.23
N GLN A 91 -17.82 14.89 -22.76
CA GLN A 91 -16.59 15.21 -22.06
C GLN A 91 -16.90 15.46 -20.59
N LEU A 92 -16.17 14.80 -19.71
CA LEU A 92 -16.30 14.99 -18.27
C LEU A 92 -15.00 15.59 -17.73
N PRO A 93 -15.00 16.87 -17.31
CA PRO A 93 -13.86 17.45 -16.62
C PRO A 93 -13.71 16.77 -15.25
N PHE A 94 -12.47 16.55 -14.85
CA PHE A 94 -12.15 15.99 -13.54
C PHE A 94 -10.98 16.73 -12.92
N ARG A 95 -10.95 16.72 -11.59
CA ARG A 95 -9.96 17.40 -10.77
C ARG A 95 -9.42 16.43 -9.75
N ILE A 96 -8.13 16.12 -9.83
CA ILE A 96 -7.47 15.13 -8.98
C ILE A 96 -6.54 15.86 -8.01
N PRO A 97 -6.71 15.69 -6.68
CA PRO A 97 -5.74 16.18 -5.72
C PRO A 97 -4.44 15.40 -5.89
N VAL A 98 -3.35 16.12 -6.16
CA VAL A 98 -2.01 15.53 -6.36
C VAL A 98 -1.09 15.80 -5.18
N SER A 99 -1.58 16.30 -4.05
CA SER A 99 -0.75 16.56 -2.88
C SER A 99 -1.55 16.51 -1.59
N VAL A 100 -0.87 16.34 -0.46
CA VAL A 100 -1.47 16.36 0.88
C VAL A 100 -0.70 17.30 1.80
N SER A 101 -1.39 17.85 2.80
CA SER A 101 -0.79 18.76 3.79
C SER A 101 -0.04 18.02 4.89
N LYS A 102 -0.48 16.79 5.22
CA LYS A 102 0.10 15.94 6.27
C LYS A 102 0.28 14.51 5.74
N PRO A 103 1.34 13.81 6.16
CA PRO A 103 1.53 12.41 5.81
C PRO A 103 0.48 11.52 6.50
N THR A 104 0.12 10.42 5.84
CA THR A 104 -0.82 9.43 6.39
C THR A 104 -0.21 8.72 7.59
N PRO A 105 -0.81 8.79 8.78
CA PRO A 105 -0.34 8.03 9.93
C PRO A 105 -0.63 6.54 9.72
N ILE A 106 0.40 5.71 9.84
CA ILE A 106 0.29 4.25 9.75
C ILE A 106 0.40 3.69 11.15
N CYS A 107 -0.63 2.95 11.59
CA CYS A 107 -0.60 2.22 12.84
C CYS A 107 -0.23 0.77 12.58
N VAL A 108 0.71 0.23 13.36
CA VAL A 108 1.06 -1.19 13.32
C VAL A 108 0.41 -1.86 14.52
N SER A 109 -0.60 -2.69 14.27
CA SER A 109 -1.14 -3.62 15.28
C SER A 109 -0.33 -4.91 15.26
N ARG A 110 0.02 -5.42 16.44
CA ARG A 110 0.64 -6.74 16.60
C ARG A 110 -0.39 -7.83 16.92
N ASP A 111 -1.62 -7.44 17.21
CA ASP A 111 -2.70 -8.36 17.51
C ASP A 111 -3.32 -8.86 16.19
N PRO A 112 -3.35 -10.18 15.95
CA PRO A 112 -4.02 -10.75 14.80
C PRO A 112 -5.54 -10.60 15.02
N GLU A 113 -6.16 -9.57 14.44
CA GLU A 113 -7.61 -9.57 14.36
C GLU A 113 -8.07 -10.71 13.45
N PRO A 114 -9.11 -11.48 13.79
CA PRO A 114 -9.50 -12.74 13.12
C PRO A 114 -10.07 -12.55 11.69
N CYS A 115 -9.87 -11.40 11.06
CA CYS A 115 -10.76 -10.91 10.01
C CYS A 115 -10.38 -11.30 8.58
N VAL A 116 -9.25 -11.99 8.34
CA VAL A 116 -8.85 -12.36 6.97
C VAL A 116 -8.39 -13.82 6.91
N PRO A 117 -8.96 -14.64 6.01
CA PRO A 117 -8.43 -15.97 5.73
C PRO A 117 -6.96 -15.85 5.29
N ASN A 118 -6.12 -16.82 5.65
CA ASN A 118 -4.75 -16.95 5.15
C ASN A 118 -4.75 -17.10 3.62
N MET A 119 -4.84 -15.98 2.89
CA MET A 119 -4.83 -15.93 1.44
C MET A 119 -3.42 -16.15 0.88
N CYS A 120 -2.39 -15.99 1.73
CA CYS A 120 -1.01 -16.31 1.43
C CYS A 120 -0.59 -17.56 2.21
N LYS A 121 -0.07 -18.57 1.49
CA LYS A 121 0.36 -19.87 2.04
C LYS A 121 1.67 -19.82 2.84
N LYS A 122 2.17 -18.63 3.18
CA LYS A 122 3.51 -18.44 3.75
C LYS A 122 3.40 -17.86 5.16
N ASP A 123 4.12 -18.48 6.10
CA ASP A 123 4.06 -18.16 7.53
C ASP A 123 4.56 -16.74 7.87
N ASP A 124 5.32 -16.12 6.96
CA ASP A 124 5.83 -14.76 7.09
C ASP A 124 5.00 -13.75 6.26
N ASN A 125 4.42 -12.77 6.95
CA ASN A 125 3.68 -11.68 6.33
C ASN A 125 4.54 -10.41 6.21
N HIS A 126 4.84 -10.04 4.97
CA HIS A 126 5.64 -8.88 4.58
C HIS A 126 4.79 -7.72 4.04
N ILE A 127 3.45 -7.83 4.03
CA ILE A 127 2.55 -6.85 3.40
C ILE A 127 2.82 -5.45 3.91
N MET A 128 2.94 -5.24 5.23
CA MET A 128 3.22 -3.91 5.79
C MET A 128 4.55 -3.32 5.28
N ILE A 129 5.61 -4.14 5.22
CA ILE A 129 6.93 -3.73 4.70
C ILE A 129 6.80 -3.32 3.24
N LEU A 130 6.08 -4.12 2.45
CA LEU A 130 5.83 -3.86 1.03
C LEU A 130 4.93 -2.63 0.82
N VAL A 131 3.94 -2.37 1.68
CA VAL A 131 3.09 -1.17 1.61
C VAL A 131 3.94 0.08 1.80
N LEU A 132 4.85 0.08 2.77
CA LEU A 132 5.78 1.19 3.00
C LEU A 132 6.75 1.38 1.83
N ALA A 133 7.25 0.28 1.27
CA ALA A 133 8.13 0.32 0.09
C ALA A 133 7.41 0.86 -1.15
N TRP A 134 6.18 0.41 -1.41
CA TRP A 134 5.33 0.95 -2.48
C TRP A 134 4.98 2.41 -2.26
N ALA A 135 4.70 2.82 -1.02
CA ALA A 135 4.44 4.23 -0.70
C ALA A 135 5.66 5.12 -1.02
N TYR A 136 6.88 4.64 -0.75
CA TYR A 136 8.09 5.32 -1.20
C TYR A 136 8.19 5.37 -2.73
N VAL A 137 8.03 4.23 -3.41
CA VAL A 137 8.11 4.14 -4.88
C VAL A 137 7.15 5.13 -5.54
N LEU A 138 5.90 5.17 -5.07
CA LEU A 138 4.88 6.09 -5.58
C LEU A 138 5.21 7.54 -5.25
N SER A 139 5.82 7.81 -4.07
CA SER A 139 6.32 9.14 -3.72
C SER A 139 7.48 9.59 -4.63
N ALA A 140 8.40 8.68 -4.97
CA ALA A 140 9.50 8.95 -5.89
C ALA A 140 8.98 9.23 -7.30
N ARG A 141 8.03 8.40 -7.77
CA ARG A 141 7.38 8.61 -9.07
C ARG A 141 6.63 9.94 -9.13
N TRP A 142 5.93 10.28 -8.05
CA TRP A 142 5.26 11.55 -7.90
C TRP A 142 6.25 12.73 -7.99
N ALA A 143 7.39 12.64 -7.31
CA ALA A 143 8.41 13.69 -7.32
C ALA A 143 9.01 13.89 -8.72
N GLU A 144 9.15 12.82 -9.51
CA GLU A 144 9.63 12.89 -10.89
C GLU A 144 8.59 13.45 -11.89
N LEU A 145 7.29 13.27 -11.61
CA LEU A 145 6.21 13.66 -12.54
C LEU A 145 5.64 15.06 -12.29
N ILE A 146 5.55 15.48 -11.04
CA ILE A 146 4.93 16.76 -10.69
C ILE A 146 5.98 17.88 -10.83
N PRO A 147 5.72 18.93 -11.62
CA PRO A 147 6.67 20.02 -11.77
C PRO A 147 6.76 20.86 -10.49
N GLY A 148 7.98 21.35 -10.19
CA GLY A 148 8.25 22.22 -9.04
C GLY A 148 8.44 21.48 -7.71
N THR A 149 8.45 20.14 -7.73
CA THR A 149 8.82 19.32 -6.58
C THR A 149 10.28 19.54 -6.20
N LYS A 150 10.56 19.44 -4.90
CA LYS A 150 11.93 19.31 -4.41
C LYS A 150 12.46 17.93 -4.78
N PRO A 151 13.78 17.79 -4.98
CA PRO A 151 14.40 16.48 -5.06
C PRO A 151 13.99 15.62 -3.86
N LEU A 152 13.78 14.33 -4.11
CA LEU A 152 13.48 13.38 -3.05
C LEU A 152 14.67 13.31 -2.08
N GLU A 153 14.39 13.38 -0.78
CA GLU A 153 15.43 13.40 0.25
C GLU A 153 15.16 12.35 1.33
N TYR A 154 16.22 11.77 1.88
CA TYR A 154 16.12 10.97 3.10
C TYR A 154 16.21 11.88 4.32
N THR A 155 15.33 11.65 5.29
CA THR A 155 15.38 12.40 6.55
C THR A 155 16.48 11.86 7.47
N SER A 156 16.63 12.49 8.64
CA SER A 156 17.46 11.96 9.73
C SER A 156 16.87 10.73 10.40
N SER A 157 15.58 10.42 10.18
CA SER A 157 14.95 9.24 10.74
C SER A 157 15.29 8.00 9.92
N ARG A 158 15.78 6.96 10.60
CA ARG A 158 16.20 5.69 9.99
C ARG A 158 15.87 4.51 10.90
N ALA A 159 15.49 3.39 10.29
CA ALA A 159 15.48 2.11 10.97
C ALA A 159 16.91 1.72 11.37
N LYS A 160 17.05 1.10 12.54
CA LYS A 160 18.35 0.59 13.01
C LYS A 160 18.63 -0.77 12.37
N GLY A 161 19.91 -1.09 12.17
CA GLY A 161 20.33 -2.40 11.63
C GLY A 161 21.54 -2.32 10.70
N LEU A 162 21.90 -3.47 10.13
CA LEU A 162 23.12 -3.84 9.35
C LEU A 162 24.50 -3.41 9.89
N ASP A 163 24.65 -2.22 10.46
CA ASP A 163 25.88 -1.67 11.03
C ASP A 163 25.83 -1.53 12.57
N CYS A 164 24.71 -1.91 13.20
CA CYS A 164 24.51 -1.79 14.65
C CYS A 164 24.76 -3.15 15.33
N ILE A 165 25.95 -3.34 15.90
CA ILE A 165 26.33 -4.58 16.62
C ILE A 165 25.64 -4.67 18.00
N ASP A 166 25.25 -3.55 18.60
CA ASP A 166 24.62 -3.52 19.92
C ASP A 166 23.35 -2.66 19.87
N LEU A 167 22.31 -3.07 20.62
CA LEU A 167 21.20 -2.25 21.18
C LEU A 167 19.87 -3.02 21.39
N LEU A 168 19.87 -4.36 21.48
CA LEU A 168 18.67 -5.08 21.96
C LEU A 168 18.59 -5.19 23.50
N SER A 169 19.59 -4.70 24.23
CA SER A 169 19.56 -4.69 25.70
C SER A 169 18.70 -3.53 26.23
N GLY A 170 17.44 -3.83 26.58
CA GLY A 170 16.60 -2.96 27.42
C GLY A 170 15.32 -2.39 26.80
N GLN A 171 14.92 -2.79 25.58
CA GLN A 171 13.61 -2.39 25.04
C GLN A 171 12.51 -3.35 25.51
N GLN A 172 11.41 -2.80 26.03
CA GLN A 172 10.21 -3.56 26.46
C GLN A 172 9.53 -4.33 25.30
N HIS A 173 9.79 -3.94 24.05
CA HIS A 173 9.21 -4.59 22.87
C HIS A 173 10.30 -4.91 21.85
N VAL A 174 10.38 -6.20 21.48
CA VAL A 174 11.29 -6.67 20.41
C VAL A 174 10.82 -6.10 19.06
N PRO A 175 11.67 -5.39 18.30
CA PRO A 175 11.34 -4.90 16.97
C PRO A 175 11.20 -6.05 15.96
N ILE A 176 10.43 -5.85 14.90
CA ILE A 176 10.25 -6.81 13.82
C ILE A 176 11.54 -6.83 12.98
N SER A 177 12.22 -7.97 12.95
CA SER A 177 13.42 -8.14 12.11
C SER A 177 13.02 -8.32 10.65
N VAL A 178 13.67 -7.56 9.77
CA VAL A 178 13.46 -7.59 8.32
C VAL A 178 14.75 -8.02 7.67
N ASP A 179 14.78 -9.24 7.15
CA ASP A 179 15.93 -9.77 6.42
C ASP A 179 15.98 -9.24 5.00
N LEU A 180 17.06 -8.52 4.68
CA LEU A 180 17.32 -7.98 3.35
C LEU A 180 18.21 -8.90 2.51
N GLY A 181 18.76 -9.97 3.08
CA GLY A 181 19.78 -10.79 2.43
C GLY A 181 21.07 -10.00 2.19
N THR A 182 21.70 -10.18 1.02
CA THR A 182 22.97 -9.51 0.69
C THR A 182 22.73 -8.28 -0.21
N VAL A 183 22.80 -7.09 0.36
CA VAL A 183 22.45 -5.82 -0.31
C VAL A 183 23.61 -4.83 -0.36
N GLY A 184 23.60 -3.93 -1.36
CA GLY A 184 24.54 -2.81 -1.43
C GLY A 184 24.21 -1.72 -0.40
N ARG A 185 25.17 -0.82 -0.14
CA ARG A 185 25.01 0.29 0.83
C ARG A 185 23.82 1.19 0.50
N ASP A 186 23.59 1.51 -0.77
CA ASP A 186 22.48 2.38 -1.17
C ASP A 186 21.11 1.70 -0.98
N ALA A 187 21.02 0.39 -1.23
CA ALA A 187 19.82 -0.40 -0.98
C ALA A 187 19.53 -0.52 0.52
N ALA A 188 20.56 -0.77 1.34
CA ALA A 188 20.43 -0.77 2.80
C ALA A 188 19.98 0.59 3.33
N ARG A 189 20.56 1.68 2.82
CA ARG A 189 20.15 3.06 3.19
C ARG A 189 18.70 3.33 2.79
N TRP A 190 18.29 2.88 1.59
CA TRP A 190 16.91 3.01 1.14
C TRP A 190 15.94 2.28 2.07
N TRP A 191 16.19 1.01 2.38
CA TRP A 191 15.38 0.22 3.33
C TRP A 191 15.32 0.85 4.73
N ALA A 192 16.44 1.41 5.20
CA ALA A 192 16.49 2.11 6.48
C ALA A 192 15.59 3.34 6.51
N SER A 193 15.47 4.05 5.39
CA SER A 193 14.54 5.18 5.25
C SER A 193 13.09 4.73 5.07
N VAL A 194 12.82 3.67 4.30
CA VAL A 194 11.45 3.14 4.11
C VAL A 194 10.85 2.68 5.44
N LEU A 195 11.63 2.02 6.28
CA LEU A 195 11.18 1.43 7.55
C LEU A 195 11.46 2.31 8.77
N ALA A 196 11.84 3.57 8.55
CA ALA A 196 12.17 4.50 9.61
C ALA A 196 10.95 4.85 10.48
N PRO A 197 11.10 5.01 11.81
CA PRO A 197 10.03 5.60 12.61
C PRO A 197 9.70 7.01 12.12
N GLN A 198 8.48 7.47 12.32
CA GLN A 198 8.02 8.74 11.74
C GLN A 198 8.15 8.76 10.21
N GLU A 199 8.87 9.73 9.65
CA GLU A 199 9.03 9.94 8.22
C GLU A 199 10.51 9.72 7.88
N GLY A 200 10.84 8.68 7.12
CA GLY A 200 12.23 8.41 6.71
C GLY A 200 12.63 9.00 5.36
N TRP A 201 11.66 9.51 4.59
CA TRP A 201 11.87 10.26 3.35
C TRP A 201 10.95 11.47 3.29
N LEU A 202 11.33 12.43 2.45
CA LEU A 202 10.59 13.65 2.19
C LEU A 202 10.41 13.83 0.68
N ALA A 203 9.16 13.71 0.23
CA ALA A 203 8.73 14.07 -1.12
C ALA A 203 7.80 15.28 -1.02
N ALA A 204 8.32 16.47 -1.32
CA ALA A 204 7.65 17.72 -1.02
C ALA A 204 7.71 18.73 -2.17
N ILE A 205 6.76 19.66 -2.16
CA ILE A 205 6.67 20.79 -3.09
C ILE A 205 6.35 22.06 -2.31
N HIS A 206 7.03 23.15 -2.67
CA HIS A 206 6.80 24.45 -2.05
C HIS A 206 5.54 25.09 -2.64
N ALA A 207 4.47 25.17 -1.86
CA ALA A 207 3.27 25.91 -2.22
C ALA A 207 3.18 27.23 -1.43
N PRO A 208 2.40 28.22 -1.91
CA PRO A 208 2.45 29.60 -1.39
C PRO A 208 2.23 29.75 0.13
N ARG A 209 1.47 28.85 0.76
CA ARG A 209 1.13 28.93 2.20
C ARG A 209 1.78 27.87 3.06
N GLN A 210 2.17 26.74 2.48
CA GLN A 210 2.71 25.60 3.22
C GLN A 210 3.49 24.68 2.29
N GLU A 211 4.36 23.87 2.88
CA GLU A 211 4.97 22.75 2.16
C GLU A 211 3.95 21.62 2.02
N LEU A 212 3.70 21.21 0.77
CA LEU A 212 2.83 20.09 0.46
C LEU A 212 3.66 18.85 0.18
N ARG A 213 3.05 17.69 0.39
CA ARG A 213 3.70 16.40 0.33
C ARG A 213 3.06 15.50 -0.71
N SER A 214 3.81 14.50 -1.14
CA SER A 214 3.25 13.41 -1.95
C SER A 214 2.07 12.76 -1.23
N PRO A 215 0.98 12.39 -1.94
CA PRO A 215 -0.15 11.66 -1.36
C PRO A 215 0.22 10.34 -0.66
N TRP A 216 1.36 9.76 -1.03
CA TRP A 216 1.91 8.53 -0.45
C TRP A 216 2.95 8.78 0.65
N SER A 217 3.05 10.02 1.14
CA SER A 217 3.86 10.30 2.32
C SER A 217 3.22 9.66 3.55
N VAL A 218 3.99 8.86 4.28
CA VAL A 218 3.51 8.12 5.46
C VAL A 218 4.31 8.49 6.70
N ARG A 219 3.69 8.27 7.87
CA ARG A 219 4.32 8.46 9.16
C ARG A 219 4.09 7.25 10.06
N LEU A 220 5.17 6.58 10.47
CA LEU A 220 5.16 5.51 11.47
C LEU A 220 5.19 6.07 12.91
N PRO A 221 4.68 5.33 13.91
CA PRO A 221 4.74 5.74 15.31
C PRO A 221 6.18 5.73 15.85
N LYS A 222 6.37 6.42 16.97
CA LYS A 222 7.51 6.23 17.88
C LYS A 222 7.03 5.31 19.00
N PRO A 223 7.79 4.28 19.46
CA PRO A 223 9.19 3.88 19.18
C PRO A 223 9.42 3.13 17.84
N PRO A 224 10.68 2.84 17.43
CA PRO A 224 10.97 2.08 16.21
C PRO A 224 10.32 0.70 16.20
N ILE A 225 9.70 0.35 15.08
CA ILE A 225 8.96 -0.92 14.90
C ILE A 225 9.83 -1.98 14.23
N PHE A 226 10.64 -1.57 13.25
CA PHE A 226 11.41 -2.47 12.39
C PHE A 226 12.91 -2.41 12.70
N PHE A 227 13.58 -3.53 12.48
CA PHE A 227 15.02 -3.69 12.58
C PHE A 227 15.54 -4.38 11.32
N LEU A 228 16.61 -3.87 10.72
CA LEU A 228 17.16 -4.46 9.48
C LEU A 228 18.22 -5.52 9.80
N SER A 229 18.05 -6.71 9.24
CA SER A 229 19.04 -7.80 9.24
C SER A 229 19.50 -8.10 7.82
N GLY A 230 20.70 -8.67 7.69
CA GLY A 230 21.29 -9.04 6.40
C GLY A 230 22.80 -8.77 6.35
N HIS A 231 23.37 -8.88 5.16
CA HIS A 231 24.78 -8.67 4.90
C HIS A 231 24.98 -7.53 3.90
N LEU A 232 25.92 -6.63 4.19
CA LEU A 232 26.36 -5.66 3.20
C LEU A 232 27.25 -6.37 2.19
N ARG A 233 26.99 -6.15 0.89
CA ARG A 233 27.94 -6.55 -0.16
C ARG A 233 29.29 -5.87 0.13
N PRO A 234 30.40 -6.62 0.24
CA PRO A 234 31.73 -6.03 0.34
C PRO A 234 31.92 -5.10 -0.86
N SER A 235 32.10 -3.80 -0.61
CA SER A 235 32.13 -2.80 -1.68
C SER A 235 33.51 -2.76 -2.36
N GLU A 236 33.50 -2.69 -3.68
CA GLU A 236 34.53 -1.95 -4.45
C GLU A 236 34.63 -0.51 -3.91
N ALA A 237 35.82 0.08 -3.98
CA ALA A 237 36.25 1.28 -3.25
C ALA A 237 35.20 2.38 -3.03
N PRO A 238 35.22 3.09 -1.87
CA PRO A 238 34.31 4.20 -1.62
C PRO A 238 34.54 5.31 -2.66
N SER A 239 33.64 5.44 -3.63
CA SER A 239 33.59 6.61 -4.49
C SER A 239 33.35 7.85 -3.62
N ALA A 240 34.25 8.83 -3.75
CA ALA A 240 34.47 9.99 -2.87
C ALA A 240 33.33 11.04 -2.86
N SER A 241 32.08 10.66 -3.14
CA SER A 241 30.92 11.54 -3.01
C SER A 241 30.11 11.14 -1.79
N SER A 242 30.30 11.87 -0.70
CA SER A 242 29.60 11.72 0.60
C SER A 242 28.08 11.94 0.55
N PHE A 243 27.52 12.17 -0.64
CA PHE A 243 26.13 12.53 -0.88
C PHE A 243 25.53 11.64 -1.97
N SER A 244 25.28 10.35 -1.68
CA SER A 244 24.39 9.58 -2.55
C SER A 244 22.98 10.18 -2.47
N PRO A 245 22.33 10.51 -3.59
CA PRO A 245 20.95 11.02 -3.61
C PRO A 245 19.96 9.95 -3.11
N ALA A 246 18.73 10.36 -2.82
CA ALA A 246 17.66 9.40 -2.55
C ALA A 246 17.38 8.53 -3.79
N ALA A 247 16.89 7.31 -3.58
CA ALA A 247 16.60 6.40 -4.68
C ALA A 247 15.50 6.97 -5.58
N SER A 248 15.75 7.03 -6.89
CA SER A 248 14.73 7.36 -7.88
C SER A 248 13.67 6.25 -7.97
N PHE A 249 12.57 6.52 -8.68
CA PHE A 249 11.52 5.52 -8.92
C PHE A 249 12.10 4.21 -9.47
N ALA A 250 12.93 4.31 -10.52
CA ALA A 250 13.52 3.14 -11.17
C ALA A 250 14.43 2.32 -10.23
N VAL A 251 15.22 3.02 -9.40
CA VAL A 251 16.14 2.38 -8.44
C VAL A 251 15.38 1.74 -7.28
N ALA A 252 14.38 2.44 -6.72
CA ALA A 252 13.53 1.93 -5.65
C ALA A 252 12.71 0.71 -6.10
N MET A 253 12.18 0.75 -7.33
CA MET A 253 11.51 -0.40 -7.93
C MET A 253 12.41 -1.62 -8.01
N ARG A 254 13.67 -1.45 -8.44
CA ARG A 254 14.63 -2.55 -8.48
C ARG A 254 14.85 -3.15 -7.08
N TYR A 255 15.06 -2.33 -6.05
CA TYR A 255 15.25 -2.82 -4.68
C TYR A 255 14.03 -3.56 -4.14
N LEU A 256 12.83 -3.09 -4.45
CA LEU A 256 11.58 -3.75 -4.09
C LEU A 256 11.47 -5.11 -4.79
N LEU A 257 11.75 -5.17 -6.10
CA LEU A 257 11.70 -6.42 -6.87
C LEU A 257 12.71 -7.45 -6.33
N GLU A 258 13.95 -7.04 -6.10
CA GLU A 258 14.99 -7.91 -5.51
C GLU A 258 14.53 -8.51 -4.16
N TYR A 259 13.89 -7.70 -3.31
CA TYR A 259 13.33 -8.17 -2.03
C TYR A 259 12.16 -9.14 -2.23
N THR A 260 11.25 -8.86 -3.17
CA THR A 260 10.12 -9.76 -3.45
C THR A 260 10.57 -11.10 -4.01
N THR A 261 11.62 -11.10 -4.85
CA THR A 261 12.23 -12.33 -5.38
C THR A 261 12.97 -13.11 -4.30
N LEU A 262 13.74 -12.44 -3.44
CA LEU A 262 14.45 -13.06 -2.31
C LEU A 262 13.49 -13.85 -1.41
N HIS A 263 12.34 -13.24 -1.09
CA HIS A 263 11.36 -13.83 -0.19
C HIS A 263 10.28 -14.64 -0.89
N GLY A 264 10.21 -14.63 -2.23
CA GLY A 264 9.15 -15.30 -3.00
C GLY A 264 7.74 -14.86 -2.58
N ILE A 265 7.51 -13.54 -2.51
CA ILE A 265 6.31 -12.88 -1.95
C ILE A 265 5.64 -11.92 -2.96
N GLU A 266 5.68 -12.27 -4.25
CA GLU A 266 5.10 -11.45 -5.32
C GLU A 266 3.62 -11.16 -5.12
N ASP A 267 2.83 -12.14 -4.68
CA ASP A 267 1.41 -11.96 -4.39
C ASP A 267 1.17 -10.97 -3.25
N GLN A 268 1.99 -11.01 -2.20
CA GLN A 268 1.95 -10.02 -1.12
C GLN A 268 2.33 -8.63 -1.64
N SER A 269 3.26 -8.54 -2.60
CA SER A 269 3.63 -7.26 -3.22
C SER A 269 2.47 -6.66 -4.01
N ARG A 270 1.72 -7.47 -4.76
CA ARG A 270 0.51 -7.03 -5.49
C ARG A 270 -0.57 -6.52 -4.53
N MET A 271 -0.83 -7.26 -3.45
CA MET A 271 -1.76 -6.82 -2.39
C MET A 271 -1.31 -5.54 -1.70
N ALA A 272 0.00 -5.43 -1.44
CA ALA A 272 0.59 -4.25 -0.85
C ALA A 272 0.52 -3.03 -1.76
N LEU A 273 0.70 -3.19 -3.08
CA LEU A 273 0.50 -2.14 -4.06
C LEU A 273 -0.95 -1.64 -4.05
N ALA A 274 -1.92 -2.57 -4.11
CA ALA A 274 -3.33 -2.22 -4.03
C ALA A 274 -3.65 -1.43 -2.75
N THR A 275 -3.05 -1.84 -1.62
CA THR A 275 -3.19 -1.14 -0.34
C THR A 275 -2.52 0.24 -0.36
N ALA A 276 -1.31 0.35 -0.93
CA ALA A 276 -0.58 1.61 -1.04
C ALA A 276 -1.32 2.64 -1.92
N LEU A 277 -1.99 2.19 -2.99
CA LEU A 277 -2.82 3.03 -3.84
C LEU A 277 -4.03 3.64 -3.11
N LEU A 278 -4.48 3.01 -2.02
CA LEU A 278 -5.59 3.51 -1.19
C LEU A 278 -5.14 4.47 -0.08
N LEU A 279 -3.83 4.60 0.20
CA LEU A 279 -3.31 5.52 1.22
C LEU A 279 -3.80 6.96 1.05
N PRO A 280 -3.83 7.55 -0.16
CA PRO A 280 -4.33 8.91 -0.35
C PRO A 280 -5.79 9.12 0.11
N LEU A 281 -6.63 8.08 0.04
CA LEU A 281 -8.03 8.17 0.46
C LEU A 281 -8.16 8.40 1.97
N ALA A 282 -7.18 7.97 2.76
CA ALA A 282 -7.11 8.25 4.19
C ALA A 282 -7.01 9.76 4.48
N ASN A 283 -6.45 10.53 3.54
CA ASN A 283 -6.24 11.97 3.69
C ASN A 283 -7.40 12.81 3.14
N LEU A 284 -8.36 12.22 2.41
CA LEU A 284 -9.52 12.93 1.86
C LEU A 284 -10.65 13.12 2.87
N ARG A 285 -10.69 12.33 3.96
CA ARG A 285 -11.68 12.45 5.01
C ARG A 285 -11.17 13.40 6.09
N ASP A 286 -11.41 14.69 5.90
CA ASP A 286 -11.09 15.78 6.85
C ASP A 286 -11.96 15.76 8.14
N GLY A 287 -12.22 14.58 8.70
CA GLY A 287 -13.04 14.43 9.90
C GLY A 287 -12.79 13.08 10.57
N GLU A 288 -11.93 13.09 11.59
CA GLU A 288 -11.79 12.13 12.71
C GLU A 288 -11.92 10.61 12.45
N SER A 289 -11.88 10.18 11.20
CA SER A 289 -11.84 8.77 10.85
C SER A 289 -10.37 8.42 10.75
N ARG A 290 -9.75 8.03 11.87
CA ARG A 290 -8.49 7.29 11.85
C ARG A 290 -8.66 6.22 10.79
N CYS A 291 -7.92 6.32 9.69
CA CYS A 291 -7.91 5.26 8.71
C CYS A 291 -7.25 4.08 9.41
N ARG A 292 -8.07 3.22 10.01
CA ARG A 292 -7.76 1.80 10.11
C ARG A 292 -7.72 1.36 8.65
N LEU A 293 -6.59 1.62 7.97
CA LEU A 293 -6.17 0.76 6.89
C LEU A 293 -6.37 -0.64 7.46
N LEU A 294 -7.28 -1.40 6.85
CA LEU A 294 -7.54 -2.79 7.19
C LEU A 294 -6.19 -3.38 7.54
N ALA A 295 -6.01 -3.70 8.82
CA ALA A 295 -4.71 -4.03 9.36
C ALA A 295 -4.32 -5.37 8.74
N PHE A 296 -3.58 -5.33 7.64
CA PHE A 296 -3.04 -6.53 7.02
C PHE A 296 -1.81 -6.96 7.82
N PHE A 297 -2.13 -7.78 8.83
CA PHE A 297 -1.38 -8.67 9.73
C PHE A 297 0.15 -8.60 9.83
N THR A 298 0.60 -8.83 11.05
CA THR A 298 1.79 -9.62 11.35
C THR A 298 1.34 -10.88 12.09
N THR A 299 1.48 -12.07 11.52
CA THR A 299 1.44 -13.32 12.28
C THR A 299 2.87 -13.70 12.64
N ARG A 300 3.16 -13.84 13.93
CA ARG A 300 4.30 -14.64 14.38
C ARG A 300 3.75 -15.65 15.36
N ASN A 301 3.67 -16.91 14.91
CA ASN A 301 3.53 -18.03 15.80
C ASN A 301 4.83 -18.18 16.58
N TYR A 302 4.75 -17.98 17.90
CA TYR A 302 5.73 -18.54 18.82
C TYR A 302 5.05 -19.71 19.53
N GLU A 303 5.29 -20.93 19.07
CA GLU A 303 5.37 -22.07 19.98
C GLU A 303 6.78 -22.00 20.58
N THR A 304 7.00 -21.94 21.90
CA THR A 304 6.80 -23.08 22.80
C THR A 304 6.96 -22.68 24.27
N LEU A 305 6.29 -23.45 25.14
CA LEU A 305 6.64 -23.82 26.53
C LEU A 305 6.44 -22.81 27.67
N CYS A 306 5.35 -23.00 28.44
CA CYS A 306 5.41 -23.60 29.78
C CYS A 306 4.00 -23.88 30.30
N GLY A 307 3.78 -25.12 30.73
CA GLY A 307 2.50 -25.58 31.26
C GLY A 307 2.14 -24.91 32.57
N LEU A 308 0.84 -24.70 32.76
CA LEU A 308 0.14 -24.78 34.05
C LEU A 308 -1.33 -24.97 33.70
N GLY A 309 -1.85 -26.16 34.04
CA GLY A 309 -3.22 -26.53 33.74
C GLY A 309 -4.22 -25.71 34.53
N MET A 310 -5.27 -25.25 33.85
CA MET A 310 -6.58 -25.06 34.44
C MET A 310 -7.64 -25.30 33.34
N LYS A 311 -8.42 -26.36 33.50
CA LYS A 311 -9.73 -26.51 32.85
C LYS A 311 -10.68 -25.44 33.39
N PRO A 312 -11.60 -24.96 32.56
CA PRO A 312 -12.95 -24.73 33.03
C PRO A 312 -13.95 -25.59 32.24
N ASP A 313 -14.71 -26.37 32.99
CA ASP A 313 -15.93 -27.05 32.59
C ASP A 313 -17.09 -26.05 32.36
N MET A 314 -18.11 -26.54 31.63
CA MET A 314 -19.54 -26.15 31.70
C MET A 314 -19.97 -24.80 31.08
N GLU A 315 -21.15 -24.64 30.47
CA GLU A 315 -22.30 -25.51 30.12
C GLU A 315 -23.19 -24.70 29.13
N PHE A 316 -23.90 -25.36 28.22
CA PHE A 316 -24.86 -24.74 27.32
C PHE A 316 -26.22 -24.53 28.00
N ARG A 317 -26.81 -23.33 27.86
CA ARG A 317 -28.27 -23.13 28.03
C ARG A 317 -28.82 -22.36 26.84
N HIS A 318 -29.74 -23.01 26.12
CA HIS A 318 -30.70 -22.32 25.25
C HIS A 318 -31.94 -21.97 26.08
N PRO A 319 -32.51 -20.77 25.93
CA PRO A 319 -33.90 -20.54 26.23
C PRO A 319 -34.75 -20.78 24.97
N SER A 320 -35.79 -21.58 25.18
CA SER A 320 -37.01 -21.75 24.38
C SER A 320 -37.76 -20.46 24.10
#